data_AF-A0A2Z2HIB0-F1
#
_entry.id   AF-A0A2Z2HIB0-F1
#
_cell.length_a   1.000
_cell.length_b   1.000
_cell.length_c   1.000
_cell.angle_alpha   90.00
_cell.angle_beta   90.00
_cell.angle_gamma   90.00
#
_symmetry.space_group_name_H-M   'P 1'
#
loop_
_entity.id
_entity.type
_entity.pdbx_description
1 polymer ?
#
loop_
_entity_poly.entity_id
_entity_poly.type
_entity_poly.pdbx_seq_one_letter_code
_entity_poly.pdbx_strand_id
1 'polypeptide(L)' 'MASAVDGWPVWIPLIVGLAPGLVYWLAITAKRK' A
#
# COMPACT_ATOMS: atom_id res chain seq x y z
N MET A 1 -16.89 -18.22 -11.95
CA MET A 1 -16.73 -17.53 -10.66
C MET A 1 -15.38 -16.82 -10.73
N ALA A 2 -15.35 -15.48 -10.70
CA ALA A 2 -14.08 -14.77 -10.61
C ALA A 2 -13.43 -15.15 -9.27
N SER A 3 -12.23 -15.68 -9.33
CA SER A 3 -11.52 -16.18 -8.16
C SER A 3 -10.64 -15.07 -7.58
N ALA A 4 -10.42 -15.07 -6.27
CA ALA A 4 -9.62 -14.04 -5.61
C ALA A 4 -8.20 -13.90 -6.20
N VAL A 5 -7.69 -14.96 -6.84
CA VAL A 5 -6.40 -14.96 -7.54
C VAL A 5 -6.41 -14.07 -8.78
N ASP A 6 -7.56 -13.91 -9.44
CA ASP A 6 -7.69 -13.08 -10.66
C ASP A 6 -7.55 -11.58 -10.35
N GLY A 7 -7.84 -11.16 -9.11
CA GLY A 7 -7.71 -9.77 -8.66
C GLY A 7 -6.33 -9.42 -8.10
N TRP A 8 -5.53 -10.41 -7.73
CA TRP A 8 -4.21 -10.21 -7.08
C TRP A 8 -3.22 -9.37 -7.89
N PRO A 9 -3.14 -9.50 -9.23
CA PRO A 9 -2.27 -8.67 -10.06
C PRO A 9 -2.59 -7.16 -10.00
N VAL A 10 -3.81 -6.77 -9.65
CA VAL A 10 -4.23 -5.35 -9.52
C VAL A 10 -3.88 -4.80 -8.13
N TRP A 11 -4.02 -5.63 -7.09
CA TRP A 11 -3.74 -5.22 -5.71
C TRP A 11 -2.24 -5.07 -5.42
N ILE A 12 -1.38 -5.89 -6.03
CA ILE A 12 0.07 -5.82 -5.79
C ILE A 12 0.63 -4.43 -6.17
N PRO A 13 0.41 -3.89 -7.39
CA PRO A 13 0.88 -2.54 -7.75
C PRO A 13 0.31 -1.44 -6.86
N LEU A 14 -0.97 -1.55 -6.45
CA LEU A 14 -1.61 -0.57 -5.57
C LEU A 14 -0.97 -0.53 -4.19
N ILE A 15 -0.75 -1.71 -3.58
CA ILE A 15 -0.10 -1.82 -2.28
C ILE A 15 1.35 -1.32 -2.37
N VAL A 16 2.10 -1.76 -3.39
CA VAL A 16 3.50 -1.36 -3.59
C VAL A 16 3.62 0.14 -3.89
N GLY A 17 2.64 0.77 -4.54
CA GLY A 17 2.62 2.21 -4.79
C GLY A 17 2.19 3.05 -3.58
N LEU A 18 1.16 2.62 -2.85
CA LEU A 18 0.56 3.41 -1.76
C LEU A 18 1.23 3.19 -0.41
N ALA A 19 1.65 1.96 -0.09
CA ALA A 19 2.22 1.63 1.21
C ALA A 19 3.51 2.41 1.53
N PRO A 20 4.48 2.59 0.60
CA PRO A 20 5.71 3.34 0.90
C PRO A 20 5.44 4.80 1.24
N GLY A 21 4.52 5.46 0.51
CA GLY A 21 4.14 6.84 0.78
C GLY A 21 3.48 7.00 2.15
N LEU A 22 2.61 6.06 2.53
CA LEU A 22 1.98 6.04 3.84
C LEU A 22 2.99 5.82 4.96
N VAL A 23 3.97 4.92 4.78
CA VAL A 23 5.05 4.67 5.74
C VAL A 23 5.90 5.92 5.94
N TYR A 24 6.27 6.63 4.86
CA TYR A 24 7.03 7.88 4.94
C TYR A 24 6.25 8.98 5.66
N TRP A 25 4.96 9.13 5.34
CA TRP A 25 4.09 10.09 6.01
C TRP A 25 4.01 9.80 7.51
N LEU A 26 3.76 8.55 7.90
CA LEU A 26 3.71 8.13 9.30
C LEU A 26 5.04 8.37 10.02
N ALA A 27 6.16 8.10 9.36
CA ALA A 27 7.49 8.36 9.92
C ALA A 27 7.71 9.85 10.20
N ILE A 28 7.25 10.75 9.32
CA ILE A 28 7.33 12.20 9.53
C ILE A 28 6.39 12.65 10.66
N THR A 29 5.14 12.21 10.65
CA THR A 29 4.17 12.61 11.68
C THR A 29 4.59 12.12 13.07
N ALA A 30 5.16 10.92 13.16
CA ALA A 30 5.69 10.39 14.41
C ALA A 30 6.96 11.12 14.90
N LYS A 31 7.76 11.69 13.98
CA LYS A 31 8.96 12.47 14.32
C LYS A 31 8.71 13.96 14.56
N ARG A 32 7.51 14.48 14.25
CA ARG A 32 7.07 15.80 14.72
C ARG A 32 6.68 15.73 16.20
N LYS A 33 7.67 15.50 17.05
CA LYS A 33 7.65 15.82 18.48
C LYS A 33 8.63 16.95 18.74
#